data_AF-A0A2V6XN69-F1
#
_entry.id   AF-A0A2V6XN69-F1
#
_cell.length_a   1.000
_cell.length_b   1.000
_cell.length_c   1.000
_cell.angle_alpha   90.00
_cell.angle_beta   90.00
_cell.angle_gamma   90.00
#
_symmetry.space_group_name_H-M   'P 1'
#
loop_
_entity.id
_entity.type
_entity.pdbx_description
1 polymer ?
#
loop_
_entity_poly.entity_id
_entity_poly.type
_entity_poly.pdbx_seq_one_letter_code
_entity_poly.pdbx_strand_id
1 'polypeptide(L)'
;MARLSVGAPSRVPAASSGGPRNAEERSWCSTRGSAVVTGGPTVVEVVEFETTDPALRGEMTITISLADTDGGIDVLAVHDGLPRGLPTADNEAGWRSSLAKLAALVEADWNTRDRAPGEHL
;
A
#
# COMPACT_ATOMS: atom_id res chain seq x y z
N MET A 1 0.87 3.70 11.82
CA MET A 1 1.94 2.73 11.48
C MET A 1 1.23 1.52 10.91
N ALA A 2 1.34 1.25 9.60
CA ALA A 2 0.69 0.10 8.99
C ALA A 2 1.68 -1.07 8.91
N ARG A 3 1.33 -2.19 9.52
CA ARG A 3 2.03 -3.48 9.38
C ARG A 3 1.03 -4.47 8.77
N LEU A 4 1.40 -5.11 7.67
CA LEU A 4 0.65 -6.20 7.07
C LEU A 4 1.62 -7.35 6.79
N SER A 5 1.30 -8.53 7.33
CA SER A 5 1.94 -9.79 6.97
C SER A 5 1.19 -10.39 5.80
N VAL A 6 1.85 -10.53 4.66
CA VAL A 6 1.32 -11.31 3.53
C VAL A 6 1.89 -12.71 3.71
N GLY A 7 1.05 -13.67 4.11
CA GLY A 7 1.41 -15.08 4.25
C GLY A 7 0.57 -15.96 3.33
N ALA A 8 1.08 -17.16 3.01
CA ALA A 8 0.41 -18.21 2.26
C ALA A 8 -1.06 -18.39 2.72
N PRO A 9 -1.98 -18.72 1.80
CA PRO A 9 -3.39 -18.41 1.94
C PRO A 9 -4.01 -19.00 3.21
N SER A 10 -4.24 -18.15 4.22
CA SER A 10 -5.14 -18.43 5.33
C SER A 10 -6.49 -17.76 5.01
N ARG A 11 -7.56 -18.57 4.96
CA ARG A 11 -8.94 -18.13 4.67
C ARG A 11 -9.41 -17.11 5.71
N VAL A 12 -9.35 -15.83 5.37
CA VAL A 12 -10.06 -14.75 6.10
C VAL A 12 -11.48 -14.62 5.54
N PRO A 13 -12.55 -14.58 6.36
CA PRO A 13 -13.90 -14.32 5.87
C PRO A 13 -14.04 -12.86 5.42
N ALA A 14 -14.75 -12.66 4.31
CA ALA A 14 -14.96 -11.36 3.68
C ALA A 14 -15.66 -10.37 4.63
N ALA A 15 -15.03 -9.22 4.89
CA ALA A 15 -15.67 -8.09 5.56
C ALA A 15 -16.50 -7.29 4.54
N SER A 16 -17.71 -6.92 4.97
CA SER A 16 -18.78 -6.26 4.21
C SER A 16 -18.40 -4.89 3.65
N SER A 17 -18.88 -4.63 2.43
CA SER A 17 -18.70 -3.41 1.64
C SER A 17 -19.27 -2.15 2.31
N GLY A 18 -18.39 -1.20 2.65
CA GLY A 18 -18.79 0.20 2.90
C GLY A 18 -19.06 0.91 1.56
N GLY A 19 -20.15 1.69 1.52
CA GLY A 19 -20.73 2.29 0.32
C GLY A 19 -19.85 3.27 -0.48
N PRO A 20 -20.37 3.78 -1.61
CA PRO A 20 -19.56 4.51 -2.59
C PRO A 20 -19.10 5.85 -2.03
N ARG A 21 -17.77 6.05 -1.95
CA ARG A 21 -17.19 7.39 -1.88
C ARG A 21 -17.23 8.02 -3.27
N ASN A 22 -17.78 9.23 -3.34
CA ASN A 22 -17.88 10.07 -4.53
C ASN A 22 -16.52 10.24 -5.24
N ALA A 23 -16.54 10.15 -6.56
CA ALA A 23 -15.36 9.97 -7.41
C ALA A 23 -14.63 11.27 -7.80
N GLU A 24 -14.97 12.42 -7.21
CA GLU A 24 -14.52 13.76 -7.65
C GLU A 24 -13.41 14.39 -6.81
N GLU A 25 -13.05 13.82 -5.66
CA GLU A 25 -11.92 14.32 -4.86
C GLU A 25 -10.75 13.32 -4.93
N ARG A 26 -10.29 13.09 -6.16
CA ARG A 26 -9.10 12.30 -6.42
C ARG A 26 -7.89 13.17 -6.09
N SER A 27 -7.52 13.25 -4.80
CA SER A 27 -6.19 13.71 -4.43
C SER A 27 -5.18 12.64 -4.85
N TRP A 28 -4.88 12.62 -6.14
CA TRP A 28 -3.82 11.82 -6.70
C TRP A 28 -2.50 12.39 -6.17
N CYS A 29 -1.78 11.61 -5.36
CA CYS A 29 -0.35 11.85 -5.21
C CYS A 29 0.30 11.51 -6.56
N SER A 30 0.44 12.49 -7.44
CA SER A 30 1.41 12.39 -8.52
C SER A 30 2.77 12.48 -7.86
N THR A 31 3.46 11.35 -7.86
CA THR A 31 4.81 11.25 -7.32
C THR A 31 5.73 12.17 -8.15
N ARG A 32 5.98 13.41 -7.70
CA ARG A 32 7.26 14.10 -7.95
C ARG A 32 8.35 13.54 -7.03
N GLY A 33 8.27 12.25 -6.74
CA GLY A 33 9.08 11.60 -5.74
C GLY A 33 10.31 10.94 -6.32
N SER A 34 11.41 11.08 -5.59
CA SER A 34 12.59 10.28 -5.81
C SER A 34 12.48 9.05 -4.92
N ALA A 35 12.62 7.86 -5.51
CA ALA A 35 12.76 6.61 -4.78
C ALA A 35 14.24 6.28 -4.69
N VAL A 36 14.77 6.17 -3.48
CA VAL A 36 16.11 5.63 -3.24
C VAL A 36 15.95 4.16 -2.90
N VAL A 37 16.29 3.30 -3.86
CA VAL A 37 16.37 1.85 -3.66
C VAL A 37 17.74 1.54 -3.10
N THR A 38 17.80 1.07 -1.87
CA THR A 38 19.07 0.88 -1.14
C THR A 38 19.77 -0.45 -1.45
N GLY A 39 19.28 -1.22 -2.44
CA GLY A 39 19.82 -2.53 -2.80
C GLY A 39 19.50 -3.66 -1.80
N GLY A 40 18.81 -3.35 -0.70
CA GLY A 40 18.28 -4.29 0.29
C GLY A 40 16.75 -4.23 0.39
N PRO A 41 16.12 -4.83 1.43
CA PRO A 41 14.67 -4.94 1.54
C PRO A 41 13.97 -3.61 1.89
N THR A 42 14.64 -2.46 1.71
CA THR A 42 14.14 -1.15 2.11
C THR A 42 14.15 -0.18 0.93
N VAL A 43 13.00 0.48 0.75
CA VAL A 43 12.78 1.56 -0.22
C VAL A 43 12.40 2.82 0.55
N VAL A 44 13.03 3.94 0.19
CA VAL A 44 12.67 5.26 0.74
C VAL A 44 12.14 6.13 -0.40
N GLU A 45 10.96 6.69 -0.21
CA GLU A 45 10.31 7.60 -1.17
C GLU A 45 10.03 8.94 -0.50
N VAL A 46 10.36 10.03 -1.17
CA VAL A 46 9.91 11.37 -0.77
C VAL A 46 8.76 11.74 -1.69
N VAL A 47 7.58 12.11 -1.16
CA VAL A 47 6.39 12.43 -1.95
C VAL A 47 5.75 13.74 -1.50
N GLU A 48 5.13 14.46 -2.43
CA GLU A 48 4.33 15.67 -2.17
C GLU A 48 2.98 15.52 -2.91
N PHE A 49 1.88 15.95 -2.28
CA PHE A 49 0.58 15.99 -2.97
C PHE A 49 0.58 17.06 -4.06
N GLU A 50 0.09 16.71 -5.24
CA GLU A 50 -0.29 17.70 -6.24
C GLU A 50 -1.63 18.33 -5.88
N THR A 51 -1.57 19.46 -5.19
CA THR A 51 -2.74 20.15 -4.65
C THR A 51 -2.52 21.65 -4.57
N THR A 52 -3.61 22.41 -4.66
CA THR A 52 -3.66 23.84 -4.36
C THR A 52 -4.04 24.10 -2.91
N ASP A 53 -4.49 23.09 -2.15
CA ASP A 53 -4.81 23.23 -0.74
C ASP A 53 -3.53 23.37 0.09
N PRO A 54 -3.29 24.54 0.73
CA PRO A 54 -2.10 24.77 1.54
C PRO A 54 -1.96 23.81 2.72
N ALA A 55 -3.06 23.21 3.22
CA ALA A 55 -3.02 22.27 4.34
C ALA A 55 -2.41 20.90 3.94
N LEU A 56 -2.46 20.55 2.66
CA LEU A 56 -1.93 19.30 2.11
C LEU A 56 -0.56 19.46 1.42
N ARG A 57 -0.02 20.68 1.39
CA ARG A 57 1.34 20.95 0.86
C ARG A 57 2.42 20.46 1.82
N GLY A 58 3.61 20.19 1.26
CA GLY A 58 4.79 19.75 1.98
C GLY A 58 5.20 18.33 1.61
N GLU A 59 6.51 18.08 1.70
CA GLU A 59 7.07 16.74 1.48
C GLU A 59 6.79 15.85 2.68
N MET A 60 6.40 14.60 2.41
CA MET A 60 6.44 13.50 3.36
C MET A 60 7.46 12.46 2.89
N THR A 61 8.10 11.78 3.84
CA THR A 61 8.98 10.66 3.55
C THR A 61 8.30 9.35 3.94
N ILE A 62 8.31 8.38 3.03
CA ILE A 62 7.78 7.05 3.22
C ILE A 62 8.95 6.07 3.19
N THR A 63 9.17 5.40 4.31
CA THR A 63 10.14 4.29 4.40
C THR A 63 9.38 2.97 4.40
N ILE A 64 9.59 2.16 3.37
CA ILE A 64 9.01 0.83 3.22
C ILE A 64 10.10 -0.18 3.49
N SER A 65 9.88 -1.10 4.42
CA SER A 65 10.78 -2.22 4.70
C SER A 65 10.04 -3.54 4.54
N LEU A 66 10.72 -4.49 3.90
CA LEU A 66 10.29 -5.85 3.69
C LEU A 66 11.05 -6.77 4.64
N ALA A 67 10.40 -7.80 5.14
CA ALA A 67 11.06 -8.85 5.91
C ALA A 67 10.48 -10.21 5.52
N ASP A 68 11.36 -11.18 5.28
CA ASP A 68 10.93 -12.56 5.06
C ASP A 68 10.27 -13.12 6.32
N THR A 69 9.22 -13.90 6.11
CA THR A 69 8.51 -14.64 7.15
C THR A 69 8.27 -16.08 6.69
N ASP A 70 7.93 -16.97 7.62
CA ASP A 70 7.55 -18.35 7.28
C ASP A 70 6.22 -18.34 6.50
N GLY A 71 6.33 -18.32 5.18
CA GLY A 71 5.20 -18.34 4.25
C GLY A 71 4.86 -17.01 3.59
N GLY A 72 5.70 -15.98 3.67
CA GLY A 72 5.53 -14.77 2.86
C GLY A 72 6.35 -13.57 3.35
N ILE A 73 5.86 -12.35 3.15
CA ILE A 73 6.60 -11.10 3.41
C ILE A 73 5.83 -10.19 4.37
N ASP A 74 6.50 -9.73 5.41
CA ASP A 74 6.06 -8.61 6.23
C ASP A 74 6.41 -7.29 5.54
N VAL A 75 5.40 -6.42 5.39
CA VAL A 75 5.57 -5.06 4.87
C VAL A 75 5.33 -4.06 5.99
N LEU A 76 6.33 -3.22 6.26
CA LEU A 76 6.23 -2.09 7.18
C LEU A 76 6.40 -0.78 6.41
N ALA A 77 5.42 0.12 6.52
CA ALA A 77 5.49 1.47 5.96
C ALA A 77 5.44 2.53 7.08
N VAL A 78 6.51 3.31 7.19
CA VAL A 78 6.64 4.45 8.12
C VAL A 78 6.50 5.75 7.33
N HIS A 79 5.63 6.63 7.79
CA HIS A 79 5.36 7.92 7.17
C HIS A 79 5.83 9.02 8.11
N ASP A 80 6.79 9.81 7.66
CA ASP A 80 7.30 10.97 8.38
C ASP A 80 6.95 12.25 7.63
N GLY A 81 6.65 13.33 8.38
CA GLY A 81 6.30 14.62 7.78
C GLY A 81 4.91 14.66 7.12
N LEU A 82 3.91 13.94 7.64
CA LEU A 82 2.55 14.04 7.11
C LEU A 82 2.06 15.51 7.11
N PRO A 83 1.45 15.99 6.00
CA PRO A 83 0.87 17.33 5.95
C PRO A 83 -0.17 17.53 7.06
N ARG A 84 -0.24 18.75 7.59
CA ARG A 84 -1.18 19.10 8.68
C ARG A 84 -2.64 18.77 8.33
N GLY A 85 -3.02 18.92 7.07
CA GLY A 85 -4.36 18.66 6.57
C GLY A 85 -4.70 17.19 6.37
N LEU A 86 -3.73 16.27 6.56
CA LEU A 86 -3.92 14.83 6.40
C LEU A 86 -3.91 14.14 7.77
N PRO A 87 -5.09 13.76 8.32
CA PRO A 87 -5.15 13.03 9.57
C PRO A 87 -4.41 11.69 9.47
N THR A 88 -3.62 11.38 10.51
CA THR A 88 -2.85 10.13 10.55
C THR A 88 -3.73 8.88 10.40
N ALA A 89 -4.93 8.90 11.00
CA ALA A 89 -5.87 7.78 10.92
C ALA A 89 -6.36 7.53 9.49
N ASP A 90 -6.62 8.58 8.72
CA ASP A 90 -7.08 8.47 7.34
C ASP A 90 -5.95 7.99 6.42
N ASN A 91 -4.72 8.51 6.60
CA ASN A 91 -3.54 8.00 5.91
C ASN A 91 -3.34 6.50 6.19
N GLU A 92 -3.46 6.10 7.46
CA GLU A 92 -3.29 4.71 7.87
C GLU A 92 -4.39 3.79 7.28
N ALA A 93 -5.65 4.24 7.27
CA ALA A 93 -6.75 3.51 6.65
C ALA A 93 -6.56 3.37 5.13
N GLY A 94 -6.11 4.43 4.45
CA GLY A 94 -5.76 4.42 3.04
C GLY A 94 -4.68 3.40 2.73
N TRP A 95 -3.58 3.42 3.48
CA TRP A 95 -2.47 2.47 3.32
C TRP A 95 -2.86 1.02 3.59
N ARG A 96 -3.65 0.75 4.64
CA ARG A 96 -4.18 -0.60 4.88
C ARG A 96 -5.03 -1.09 3.71
N SER A 97 -5.88 -0.24 3.14
CA SER A 97 -6.68 -0.60 1.97
C SER A 97 -5.82 -0.88 0.74
N SER A 98 -4.81 -0.05 0.47
CA SER A 98 -3.89 -0.24 -0.66
C SER A 98 -3.07 -1.52 -0.52
N LEU A 99 -2.52 -1.81 0.66
CA LEU A 99 -1.76 -3.03 0.92
C LEU A 99 -2.63 -4.29 0.83
N ALA A 100 -3.88 -4.24 1.31
CA ALA A 100 -4.82 -5.35 1.15
C ALA A 100 -5.14 -5.64 -0.33
N LYS A 101 -5.30 -4.60 -1.15
CA LYS A 101 -5.47 -4.76 -2.61
C LYS A 101 -4.22 -5.31 -3.27
N LEU A 102 -3.04 -4.84 -2.86
CA LEU A 102 -1.76 -5.35 -3.35
C LEU A 102 -1.60 -6.84 -3.04
N ALA A 103 -1.90 -7.26 -1.81
CA ALA A 103 -1.88 -8.68 -1.44
C ALA A 103 -2.83 -9.49 -2.32
N ALA A 104 -4.09 -9.06 -2.48
CA ALA A 104 -5.04 -9.75 -3.35
C ALA A 104 -4.55 -9.86 -4.81
N LEU A 105 -3.89 -8.82 -5.33
CA LEU A 105 -3.32 -8.82 -6.68
C LEU A 105 -2.16 -9.80 -6.81
N VAL A 106 -1.18 -9.75 -5.89
CA VAL A 106 0.01 -10.61 -5.91
C VAL A 106 -0.37 -12.08 -5.74
N GLU A 107 -1.27 -12.39 -4.81
CA GLU A 107 -1.70 -13.77 -4.54
C GLU A 107 -2.52 -14.36 -5.71
N ALA A 108 -3.36 -13.55 -6.36
CA ALA A 108 -4.09 -13.99 -7.55
C ALA A 108 -3.11 -14.27 -8.70
N ASP A 109 -2.18 -13.35 -8.93
CA ASP A 109 -1.17 -13.45 -9.98
C ASP A 109 -0.25 -14.67 -9.75
N TRP A 110 0.22 -14.88 -8.52
CA TRP A 110 1.01 -16.06 -8.16
C TRP A 110 0.23 -17.36 -8.38
N ASN A 111 -1.01 -17.44 -7.92
CA ASN A 111 -1.87 -18.61 -8.13
C ASN A 111 -2.13 -18.90 -9.61
N THR A 112 -2.15 -17.87 -10.47
CA THR A 112 -2.28 -18.09 -11.92
C THR A 112 -0.99 -18.55 -12.59
N ARG A 113 0.18 -18.17 -12.05
CA ARG A 113 1.48 -18.61 -12.58
C ARG A 113 1.87 -20.01 -12.13
N ASP A 114 1.48 -20.43 -10.93
CA ASP A 114 1.72 -21.79 -10.42
C ASP A 114 0.70 -22.82 -10.94
N ARG A 115 -0.40 -22.39 -11.58
CA ARG A 115 -1.33 -23.30 -12.25
C ARG A 115 -0.75 -23.73 -13.59
N ALA A 116 -0.40 -25.01 -13.73
CA ALA A 116 0.02 -25.57 -15.00
C ALA A 116 -1.02 -25.27 -16.11
N PRO A 117 -0.60 -24.90 -17.34
CA PRO A 117 -1.53 -24.68 -18.44
C PRO A 117 -2.15 -26.02 -18.86
N GLY A 118 -3.40 -26.29 -18.45
CA GLY A 118 -4.13 -27.46 -18.95
C GLY A 118 -5.33 -28.02 -18.16
N GLU A 119 -5.63 -27.59 -16.94
CA GLU A 119 -6.78 -28.13 -16.20
C GLU A 119 -7.98 -27.18 -16.21
N HIS A 120 -8.74 -27.23 -17.31
CA HIS A 120 -10.18 -26.98 -17.33
C HIS A 120 -10.89 -28.33 -17.36
N LEU A 121 -11.66 -28.60 -16.30
CA LEU A 121 -12.78 -29.55 -16.35
C LEU A 121 -14.01 -28.82 -16.93
#